data_AF-A0A6G3XS03-F1
#
_entry.id   AF-A0A6G3XS03-F1
#
_cell.length_a   1.000
_cell.length_b   1.000
_cell.length_c   1.000
_cell.angle_alpha   90.00
_cell.angle_beta   90.00
_cell.angle_gamma   90.00
#
_symmetry.space_group_name_H-M   'P 1'
#
loop_
_entity.id
_entity.type
_entity.pdbx_description
1 polymer ?
#
loop_
_entity_poly.entity_id
_entity_poly.type
_entity_poly.pdbx_seq_one_letter_code
_entity_poly.pdbx_strand_id
1 'polypeptide(L)'
;IIDNSVDEALGGYCDQIEVILHDDASVEVRDNGRGIPVDVEPKTGLSGIEVVMTKLHAGGKFGGGSYAASGGLHGVGASVVNALSARLDVEVDRNSATHSISFRRGVPGMFTEQGPDSPFDPA
;
A
#
# COMPACT_ATOMS: atom_id res chain seq x y z
N ILE A 1 -6.29 3.45 4.43
CA ILE A 1 -5.04 2.73 4.76
C ILE A 1 -5.18 2.01 6.09
N ILE A 2 -5.51 2.70 7.18
CA ILE A 2 -5.75 2.10 8.51
C ILE A 2 -6.71 0.89 8.45
N ASP A 3 -7.84 1.01 7.73
CA ASP A 3 -8.78 -0.12 7.59
C ASP A 3 -8.15 -1.37 6.95
N ASN A 4 -7.16 -1.21 6.06
CA ASN A 4 -6.44 -2.36 5.49
C ASN A 4 -5.60 -3.06 6.55
N SER A 5 -4.95 -2.30 7.44
CA SER A 5 -4.20 -2.83 8.59
C SER A 5 -5.13 -3.50 9.60
N VAL A 6 -6.32 -2.92 9.85
CA VAL A 6 -7.35 -3.55 10.69
C VAL A 6 -7.83 -4.87 10.08
N ASP A 7 -7.97 -4.97 8.76
CA ASP A 7 -8.35 -6.22 8.10
C ASP A 7 -7.28 -7.32 8.29
N GLU A 8 -5.98 -6.98 8.36
CA GLU A 8 -4.93 -7.93 8.74
C GLU A 8 -5.09 -8.40 10.19
N ALA A 9 -5.47 -7.51 11.11
CA ALA A 9 -5.70 -7.85 12.51
C ALA A 9 -6.93 -8.74 12.68
N LEU A 10 -8.03 -8.44 11.97
CA LEU A 10 -9.22 -9.30 11.91
C LEU A 10 -8.92 -10.67 11.30
N GLY A 11 -7.95 -10.74 10.39
CA GLY A 11 -7.43 -11.99 9.85
C GLY A 11 -6.52 -12.78 10.80
N GLY A 12 -6.14 -12.20 11.96
CA GLY A 12 -5.24 -12.80 12.94
C GLY A 12 -3.75 -12.71 12.56
N TYR A 13 -3.39 -11.82 11.63
CA TYR A 13 -2.01 -11.67 11.16
C TYR A 13 -1.29 -10.43 11.68
N CYS A 14 -2.03 -9.46 12.22
CA CYS A 14 -1.50 -8.21 12.75
C CYS A 14 -1.98 -8.04 14.20
N ASP A 15 -1.07 -7.62 15.09
CA ASP A 15 -1.39 -7.29 16.48
C ASP A 15 -0.99 -5.87 16.87
N GLN A 16 -0.28 -5.15 15.99
CA GLN A 16 0.18 -3.78 16.20
C GLN A 16 -0.04 -2.93 14.95
N ILE A 17 -0.70 -1.78 15.13
CA ILE A 17 -0.87 -0.75 14.11
C ILE A 17 -0.39 0.58 14.70
N GLU A 18 0.58 1.21 14.05
CA GLU A 18 1.10 2.53 14.42
C GLU A 18 0.65 3.57 13.40
N VAL A 19 0.19 4.72 13.89
CA VAL A 19 -0.18 5.87 13.07
C VAL A 19 0.65 7.06 13.52
N ILE A 20 1.50 7.56 12.63
CA ILE A 20 2.44 8.65 12.91
C ILE A 20 2.00 9.86 12.07
N LEU A 21 1.78 10.99 12.74
CA LEU A 21 1.56 12.28 12.10
C LEU A 21 2.89 13.03 12.09
N HIS A 22 3.39 13.33 10.90
CA HIS A 22 4.67 14.04 10.74
C HIS A 22 4.46 15.56 10.70
N ASP A 23 5.50 16.33 11.02
CA ASP A 23 5.45 17.80 11.03
C ASP A 23 5.20 18.42 9.65
N ASP A 24 5.47 17.67 8.58
CA ASP A 24 5.22 18.06 7.18
C ASP A 24 3.78 17.78 6.71
N ALA A 25 2.88 17.47 7.65
CA ALA A 25 1.49 17.08 7.43
C ALA A 25 1.29 15.76 6.68
N SER A 26 2.35 14.96 6.47
CA SER A 26 2.22 13.58 6.01
C SER A 26 1.74 12.65 7.14
N VAL A 27 1.16 11.52 6.74
CA VAL A 27 0.69 10.48 7.66
C VAL A 27 1.32 9.16 7.27
N GLU A 28 1.91 8.49 8.24
CA GLU A 28 2.46 7.15 8.09
C GLU A 28 1.62 6.15 8.87
N VAL A 29 1.31 5.02 8.24
CA VAL A 29 0.58 3.91 8.86
C VAL A 29 1.44 2.66 8.72
N ARG A 30 1.87 2.10 9.85
CA ARG A 30 2.62 0.85 9.91
C ARG A 30 1.77 -0.23 10.55
N ASP A 31 1.84 -1.43 10.00
CA ASP A 31 1.30 -2.63 10.63
C ASP A 31 2.31 -3.77 10.51
N ASN A 32 2.17 -4.77 11.38
CA ASN A 32 2.99 -5.98 11.36
C ASN A 32 2.25 -7.18 10.76
N GLY A 33 1.33 -6.94 9.81
CA GLY A 33 0.61 -7.96 9.09
C GLY A 33 1.47 -8.77 8.12
N ARG A 34 0.82 -9.49 7.19
CA ARG A 34 1.52 -10.33 6.18
C ARG A 34 2.31 -9.54 5.13
N GLY A 35 2.09 -8.22 5.07
CA GLY A 35 2.56 -7.37 3.97
C GLY A 35 1.79 -7.59 2.66
N ILE A 36 1.70 -6.54 1.85
CA ILE A 36 1.10 -6.59 0.51
C ILE A 36 1.90 -7.59 -0.37
N PRO A 37 1.27 -8.37 -1.25
CA PRO A 37 2.01 -9.24 -2.16
C PRO A 37 3.04 -8.46 -3.00
N VAL A 38 4.27 -8.97 -3.05
CA VAL A 38 5.40 -8.34 -3.77
C VAL A 38 5.71 -9.01 -5.10
N ASP A 39 5.20 -10.23 -5.29
CA ASP A 39 5.39 -11.00 -6.51
C ASP A 39 4.68 -10.34 -7.71
N VAL A 40 5.19 -10.58 -8.91
CA VAL A 40 4.58 -10.10 -10.16
C VAL A 40 3.25 -10.83 -10.41
N GLU A 41 2.19 -10.06 -10.61
CA GLU A 41 0.88 -10.59 -10.97
C GLU A 41 0.87 -10.94 -12.47
N PRO A 42 0.61 -12.20 -12.85
CA PRO A 42 0.82 -12.66 -14.23
C PRO A 42 -0.01 -11.97 -15.31
N LYS A 43 -1.21 -11.45 -15.01
CA LYS A 43 -2.09 -10.85 -16.02
C LYS A 43 -1.71 -9.41 -16.35
N THR A 44 -1.22 -8.67 -15.36
CA THR A 44 -0.87 -7.26 -15.47
C THR A 44 0.61 -7.06 -15.72
N GLY A 45 1.46 -8.01 -15.32
CA GLY A 45 2.92 -7.89 -15.36
C GLY A 45 3.49 -6.92 -14.32
N LEU A 46 2.67 -6.41 -13.40
CA LEU A 46 3.06 -5.48 -12.35
C LEU A 46 3.28 -6.23 -11.03
N SER A 47 4.05 -5.64 -10.12
CA SER A 47 4.14 -6.15 -8.74
C SER A 47 2.77 -6.10 -8.05
N GLY A 48 2.51 -6.99 -7.10
CA GLY A 48 1.26 -6.95 -6.32
C GLY A 48 1.05 -5.61 -5.60
N ILE A 49 2.12 -4.95 -5.15
CA ILE A 49 2.07 -3.60 -4.56
C ILE A 49 1.53 -2.60 -5.59
N GLU A 50 2.11 -2.58 -6.79
CA GLU A 50 1.70 -1.65 -7.84
C GLU A 50 0.27 -1.93 -8.31
N VAL A 51 -0.16 -3.20 -8.39
CA VAL A 51 -1.56 -3.54 -8.69
C VAL A 51 -2.50 -2.93 -7.66
N VAL A 52 -2.24 -3.13 -6.36
CA VAL A 52 -3.07 -2.60 -5.27
C VAL A 52 -3.10 -1.07 -5.27
N MET A 53 -1.98 -0.43 -5.60
CA MET A 53 -1.84 1.03 -5.55
C MET A 53 -2.32 1.74 -6.82
N THR A 54 -2.39 1.09 -7.98
CA THR A 54 -2.69 1.76 -9.27
C THR A 54 -3.96 1.27 -9.96
N LYS A 55 -4.48 0.09 -9.62
CA LYS A 55 -5.68 -0.46 -10.26
C LYS A 55 -6.91 -0.29 -9.36
N LEU A 56 -8.01 0.14 -9.97
CA LEU A 56 -9.32 0.14 -9.30
C LEU A 56 -9.91 -1.28 -9.33
N HIS A 57 -10.63 -1.64 -8.27
CA HIS A 57 -11.24 -2.96 -8.10
C HIS A 57 -10.22 -4.11 -8.13
N ALA A 58 -8.99 -3.85 -7.68
CA ALA A 58 -7.95 -4.85 -7.53
C ALA A 58 -7.67 -5.09 -6.05
N GLY A 59 -7.65 -6.36 -5.63
CA GLY A 59 -7.34 -6.75 -4.26
C GLY A 59 -7.74 -8.17 -3.89
N GLY A 60 -7.05 -8.78 -2.92
CA GLY A 60 -7.32 -10.15 -2.47
C GLY A 60 -8.60 -10.33 -1.65
N LYS A 61 -9.38 -9.25 -1.46
CA LYS A 61 -10.63 -9.21 -0.68
C LYS A 61 -11.86 -9.60 -1.51
N PHE A 62 -11.72 -9.77 -2.83
CA PHE A 62 -12.78 -10.29 -3.69
C PHE A 62 -12.81 -11.82 -3.67
N GLY A 63 -14.00 -12.41 -3.49
CA GLY A 63 -14.20 -13.86 -3.67
C GLY A 63 -14.02 -14.74 -2.42
N GLY A 64 -14.00 -14.17 -1.21
CA GLY A 64 -14.11 -14.92 0.05
C GLY A 64 -12.88 -15.75 0.48
N GLY A 65 -11.76 -15.67 -0.25
CA GLY A 65 -10.60 -16.54 -0.03
C GLY A 65 -9.57 -16.06 1.00
N SER A 66 -9.42 -14.73 1.21
CA SER A 66 -8.28 -14.19 1.98
C SER A 66 -8.65 -13.55 3.32
N TYR A 67 -9.92 -13.18 3.52
CA TYR A 67 -10.42 -12.53 4.74
C TYR A 67 -11.85 -13.01 5.03
N ALA A 68 -12.06 -13.64 6.19
CA ALA A 68 -13.37 -14.14 6.61
C ALA A 68 -14.33 -13.02 7.05
N ALA A 69 -13.78 -11.88 7.47
CA ALA A 69 -14.47 -10.61 7.68
C ALA A 69 -13.50 -9.48 7.30
N SER A 70 -13.91 -8.55 6.45
CA SER A 70 -13.11 -7.36 6.12
C SER A 70 -14.01 -6.14 5.94
N GLY A 71 -13.59 -4.98 6.43
CA GLY A 71 -14.28 -3.71 6.19
C GLY A 71 -14.10 -3.19 4.76
N GLY A 72 -13.00 -3.54 4.08
CA GLY A 72 -12.67 -3.06 2.75
C GLY A 72 -13.11 -3.97 1.60
N LEU A 73 -14.35 -3.85 1.12
CA LEU A 73 -14.87 -4.73 0.06
C LEU A 73 -14.70 -4.21 -1.38
N HIS A 74 -14.39 -2.93 -1.56
CA HIS A 74 -14.42 -2.30 -2.89
C HIS A 74 -13.11 -2.40 -3.68
N GLY A 75 -11.97 -2.71 -3.02
CA GLY A 75 -10.67 -2.78 -3.69
C GLY A 75 -10.23 -1.46 -4.34
N VAL A 76 -10.59 -0.32 -3.74
CA VAL A 76 -10.27 1.03 -4.25
C VAL A 76 -9.60 1.95 -3.23
N GLY A 77 -9.62 1.60 -1.93
CA GLY A 77 -9.21 2.53 -0.87
C GLY A 77 -7.76 2.99 -0.99
N ALA A 78 -6.83 2.05 -1.16
CA ALA A 78 -5.40 2.37 -1.27
C ALA A 78 -5.07 3.11 -2.58
N SER A 79 -5.68 2.70 -3.70
CA SER A 79 -5.46 3.35 -4.99
C SER A 79 -6.03 4.76 -5.06
N VAL A 80 -7.14 5.05 -4.38
CA VAL A 80 -7.65 6.43 -4.24
C VAL A 80 -6.70 7.28 -3.39
N VAL A 81 -6.17 6.75 -2.29
CA VAL A 81 -5.15 7.46 -1.49
C VAL A 81 -3.93 7.78 -2.34
N ASN A 82 -3.43 6.81 -3.10
CA ASN A 82 -2.30 7.02 -4.02
C ASN A 82 -2.59 8.09 -5.08
N ALA A 83 -3.73 8.00 -5.75
CA ALA A 83 -4.12 8.94 -6.81
C ALA A 83 -4.21 10.39 -6.32
N LEU A 84 -4.64 10.60 -5.07
CA LEU A 84 -4.85 11.92 -4.49
C LEU A 84 -3.65 12.45 -3.67
N SER A 85 -2.61 11.64 -3.48
CA SER A 85 -1.42 12.03 -2.73
C SER A 85 -0.39 12.72 -3.61
N ALA A 86 0.23 13.79 -3.10
CA ALA A 86 1.37 14.44 -3.76
C ALA A 86 2.59 13.52 -3.80
N ARG A 87 2.79 12.74 -2.74
CA ARG A 87 3.82 11.72 -2.56
C ARG A 87 3.22 10.57 -1.75
N LEU A 88 3.47 9.34 -2.16
CA LEU A 88 3.17 8.14 -1.40
C LEU A 88 4.37 7.20 -1.49
N ASP A 89 4.97 6.90 -0.35
CA ASP A 89 5.99 5.86 -0.22
C ASP A 89 5.35 4.62 0.41
N VAL A 90 5.67 3.45 -0.14
CA VAL A 90 5.16 2.17 0.35
C VAL A 90 6.33 1.23 0.58
N GLU A 91 6.46 0.77 1.82
CA GLU A 91 7.43 -0.24 2.22
C GLU A 91 6.70 -1.50 2.68
N VAL A 92 7.22 -2.66 2.26
CA VAL A 92 6.66 -3.97 2.60
C VAL A 92 7.79 -4.90 3.00
N ASP A 93 7.77 -5.35 4.24
CA ASP A 93 8.63 -6.43 4.72
C ASP A 93 8.00 -7.78 4.39
N ARG A 94 8.58 -8.49 3.43
CA ARG A 94 8.11 -9.81 3.00
C ARG A 94 9.23 -10.63 2.39
N ASN A 95 9.20 -11.94 2.62
CA ASN A 95 10.25 -12.87 2.14
C ASN A 95 11.66 -12.49 2.65
N SER A 96 11.75 -12.05 3.92
CA SER A 96 13.00 -11.62 4.57
C SER A 96 13.72 -10.44 3.90
N ALA A 97 12.98 -9.62 3.15
CA ALA A 97 13.48 -8.40 2.53
C ALA A 97 12.46 -7.28 2.64
N THR A 98 12.94 -6.04 2.65
CA THR A 98 12.13 -4.83 2.54
C THR A 98 12.01 -4.44 1.07
N HIS A 99 10.77 -4.32 0.58
CA HIS A 99 10.45 -3.90 -0.78
C HIS A 99 9.86 -2.50 -0.73
N SER A 100 10.40 -1.56 -1.50
CA SER A 100 9.98 -0.17 -1.51
C SER A 100 9.52 0.27 -2.89
N ILE A 101 8.42 1.02 -2.97
CA ILE A 101 7.97 1.69 -4.19
C ILE A 101 7.37 3.06 -3.83
N SER A 102 7.67 4.07 -4.65
CA SER A 102 7.15 5.41 -4.48
C SER A 102 6.20 5.79 -5.61
N PHE A 103 5.27 6.70 -5.30
CA PHE A 103 4.31 7.23 -6.25
C PHE A 103 4.16 8.74 -6.11
N ARG A 104 3.91 9.41 -7.24
CA ARG A 104 3.47 10.80 -7.31
C ARG A 104 2.14 10.86 -8.06
N ARG A 105 1.06 11.21 -7.36
CA ARG A 105 -0.30 11.30 -7.93
C ARG A 105 -0.69 10.04 -8.71
N GLY A 106 -0.45 8.87 -8.12
CA GLY A 106 -0.77 7.58 -8.74
C GLY A 106 0.26 7.04 -9.74
N VAL A 107 1.29 7.82 -10.12
CA VAL A 107 2.32 7.38 -11.07
C VAL A 107 3.51 6.80 -10.30
N PRO A 108 3.95 5.56 -10.59
CA PRO A 108 5.12 4.97 -9.94
C PRO A 108 6.43 5.66 -10.37
N GLY A 109 7.41 5.69 -9.49
CA GLY A 109 8.72 6.28 -9.75
C GLY A 109 9.58 6.34 -8.50
N MET A 110 10.57 7.23 -8.50
CA MET A 110 11.46 7.45 -7.37
C MET A 110 11.55 8.93 -7.01
N PHE A 111 11.54 9.23 -5.71
CA PHE A 111 11.95 10.53 -5.20
C PHE A 111 13.45 10.51 -4.94
N THR A 112 14.16 11.51 -5.46
CA THR A 112 15.63 11.57 -5.36
C THR A 112 16.12 12.19 -4.04
N GLU A 113 15.21 12.77 -3.26
CA GLU A 113 15.49 13.44 -2.00
C GLU A 113 14.39 13.15 -0.95
N GLN A 114 14.63 13.61 0.29
CA GLN A 114 13.65 13.55 1.37
C GLN A 114 12.69 14.75 1.32
N GLY A 115 11.45 14.52 1.74
CA GLY A 115 10.42 15.55 1.86
C GLY A 115 9.30 15.45 0.83
N PRO A 116 8.16 16.11 1.07
CA PRO A 116 6.95 15.97 0.26
C PRO A 116 7.10 16.54 -1.16
N ASP A 117 7.98 17.51 -1.36
CA ASP A 117 8.18 18.25 -2.62
C ASP A 117 9.46 17.84 -3.37
N SER A 118 10.10 16.74 -2.99
CA SER A 118 11.33 16.27 -3.61
C SER A 118 11.17 16.04 -5.13
N PRO A 119 12.25 16.20 -5.92
CA PRO A 119 12.22 15.86 -7.34
C PRO A 119 11.81 14.39 -7.54
N PHE A 120 11.05 14.13 -8.61
CA PHE A 120 10.45 12.84 -8.89
C PHE A 120 10.77 12.39 -10.31
N ASP A 121 11.37 11.20 -10.41
CA ASP A 121 11.67 10.52 -11.68
C ASP A 121 10.65 9.39 -11.89
N PRO A 122 9.73 9.51 -12.87
CA PRO A 122 8.75 8.46 -13.14
C PRO A 122 9.41 7.19 -13.69
N ALA A 123 8.85 6.03 -13.33
CA ALA A 123 9.28 4.72 -13.81
C ALA A 123 8.79 4.40 -15.23
#